data_AF-A0A921GBC8-F1
#
_entry.id   AF-A0A921GBC8-F1
#
_cell.length_a   1.000
_cell.length_b   1.000
_cell.length_c   1.000
_cell.angle_alpha   90.00
_cell.angle_beta   90.00
_cell.angle_gamma   90.00
#
_symmetry.space_group_name_H-M   'P 1'
#
loop_
_entity.id
_entity.type
_entity.pdbx_description
1 polymer ?
#
loop_
_entity_poly.entity_id
_entity_poly.type
_entity_poly.pdbx_seq_one_letter_code
_entity_poly.pdbx_strand_id
1 'polypeptide(L)'
;MGLTVIISAVVGGIISWGLSWVLPSQDVTAANIPKKELTCTLDYSYPLLSKSASDSKLQILYDGHTVNLPFVCSITIENTGEYAITNEDFKDNFSMEFIGSKQIVNAQIVESTNKQIFDELLSNAQFDGIKFTITDFYLNIGESFTIYVITDGKPDTIHYSSRISGISELVYRNTQKEKHDNTLYLTSSILCITILVSIVFMVYMFWQNRKLNQKYSQILRMMEVKVPDKK
;
A
#
# COMPACT_ATOMS: atom_id res chain seq x y z
N MET A 1 -28.91 -15.14 -40.73
CA MET A 1 -27.69 -15.47 -39.96
C MET A 1 -26.59 -14.40 -40.02
N GLY A 2 -26.52 -13.52 -41.03
CA GLY A 2 -25.43 -12.52 -41.12
C GLY A 2 -25.50 -11.34 -40.13
N LEU A 3 -26.70 -10.84 -39.81
CA LEU A 3 -26.85 -9.63 -38.99
C LEU A 3 -26.40 -9.84 -37.52
N THR A 4 -26.67 -11.02 -36.95
CA THR A 4 -26.31 -11.36 -35.57
C THR A 4 -24.80 -11.49 -35.38
N VAL A 5 -24.08 -11.99 -36.40
CA VAL A 5 -22.62 -12.13 -36.40
C VAL A 5 -21.93 -10.75 -36.44
N ILE A 6 -22.48 -9.83 -37.23
CA ILE A 6 -21.96 -8.45 -37.34
C ILE A 6 -22.16 -7.71 -36.02
N ILE A 7 -23.33 -7.83 -35.39
CA ILE A 7 -23.59 -7.17 -34.10
C ILE A 7 -22.67 -7.73 -33.01
N SER A 8 -22.44 -9.05 -32.95
CA SER A 8 -21.49 -9.63 -31.98
C SER A 8 -20.04 -9.18 -32.21
N ALA A 9 -19.63 -8.98 -33.46
CA ALA A 9 -18.28 -8.50 -33.76
C ALA A 9 -18.09 -7.04 -33.37
N VAL A 10 -19.09 -6.19 -33.61
CA VAL A 10 -19.05 -4.76 -33.23
C VAL A 10 -19.07 -4.60 -31.71
N VAL A 11 -19.93 -5.35 -31.01
CA VAL A 11 -19.99 -5.31 -29.54
C VAL A 11 -18.69 -5.83 -28.93
N GLY A 12 -18.12 -6.92 -29.46
CA GLY A 12 -16.82 -7.43 -29.02
C GLY A 12 -15.69 -6.43 -29.25
N GLY A 13 -15.69 -5.74 -30.39
CA GLY A 13 -14.73 -4.68 -30.70
C GLY A 13 -14.81 -3.50 -29.73
N ILE A 14 -16.02 -3.01 -29.42
CA ILE A 14 -16.22 -1.88 -28.50
C ILE A 14 -15.82 -2.26 -27.07
N ILE A 15 -16.13 -3.48 -26.62
CA ILE A 15 -15.73 -3.97 -25.29
C ILE A 15 -14.20 -4.11 -25.22
N SER A 16 -13.56 -4.64 -26.26
CA SER A 16 -12.10 -4.77 -26.29
C SER A 16 -11.40 -3.42 -26.33
N TRP A 17 -11.95 -2.43 -27.03
CA TRP A 17 -11.41 -1.07 -27.06
C TRP A 17 -11.62 -0.33 -25.73
N GLY A 18 -12.80 -0.49 -25.11
CA GLY A 18 -13.11 0.10 -23.81
C GLY A 18 -12.26 -0.49 -22.68
N LEU A 19 -12.00 -1.80 -22.69
CA LEU A 19 -11.11 -2.44 -21.72
C LEU A 19 -9.66 -1.94 -21.83
N SER A 20 -9.18 -1.59 -23.03
CA SER A 20 -7.84 -1.03 -23.23
C SER A 20 -7.66 0.39 -22.65
N TRP A 21 -8.75 1.12 -22.42
CA TRP A 21 -8.72 2.45 -21.80
C TRP A 21 -8.90 2.41 -20.28
N VAL A 22 -9.52 1.35 -19.76
CA VAL A 22 -9.82 1.17 -18.33
C VAL A 22 -8.74 0.36 -17.62
N LEU A 23 -8.10 -0.57 -18.33
CA LEU A 23 -6.93 -1.28 -17.82
C LEU A 23 -5.70 -0.41 -18.09
N PRO A 24 -4.95 0.01 -17.06
CA PRO A 24 -3.67 0.65 -17.29
C PRO A 24 -2.82 -0.29 -18.15
N SER A 25 -2.25 0.24 -19.25
CA SER A 25 -1.18 -0.47 -19.94
C SER A 25 -0.16 -0.88 -18.89
N GLN A 26 0.19 -2.17 -18.84
CA GLN A 26 1.35 -2.54 -18.04
C GLN A 26 2.51 -1.71 -18.56
N ASP A 27 3.04 -0.82 -17.72
CA ASP A 27 4.23 -0.09 -18.05
C ASP A 27 5.29 -1.13 -18.38
N VAL A 28 5.65 -1.21 -19.66
CA VAL A 28 6.91 -1.80 -20.10
C VAL A 28 8.00 -0.84 -19.63
N THR A 29 8.17 -0.79 -18.32
CA THR A 29 9.43 -0.44 -17.72
C THR A 29 10.46 -1.34 -18.38
N ALA A 30 11.65 -0.80 -18.65
CA ALA A 30 12.82 -1.58 -19.04
C ALA A 30 13.27 -2.49 -17.87
N ALA A 31 12.36 -3.32 -17.36
CA ALA A 31 12.52 -4.22 -16.24
C ALA A 31 13.24 -5.48 -16.73
N ASN A 32 14.58 -5.42 -16.72
CA ASN A 32 15.47 -6.56 -16.45
C ASN A 32 16.94 -6.17 -16.50
N ILE A 33 17.28 -4.94 -16.08
CA ILE A 33 18.65 -4.70 -15.62
C ILE A 33 18.60 -4.94 -14.12
N PRO A 34 19.16 -6.07 -13.63
CA PRO A 34 19.29 -6.30 -12.20
C PRO A 34 19.94 -5.07 -11.56
N LYS A 35 19.35 -4.56 -10.48
CA LYS A 35 19.79 -3.34 -9.81
C LYS A 35 19.94 -3.58 -8.31
N LYS A 36 20.83 -2.83 -7.69
CA LYS A 36 20.87 -2.72 -6.22
C LYS A 36 19.67 -1.87 -5.80
N GLU A 37 19.04 -2.24 -4.68
CA GLU A 37 17.90 -1.49 -4.15
C GLU A 37 17.88 -1.66 -2.64
N LEU A 38 17.69 -0.55 -1.92
CA LEU A 38 17.54 -0.54 -0.48
C LEU A 38 16.16 0.04 -0.15
N THR A 39 15.35 -0.76 0.53
CA THR A 39 14.03 -0.37 0.99
C THR A 39 14.07 -0.04 2.47
N CYS A 40 13.54 1.13 2.83
CA CYS A 40 13.35 1.58 4.20
C CYS A 40 11.85 1.55 4.51
N THR A 41 11.43 0.70 5.44
CA THR A 41 10.03 0.52 5.82
C THR A 41 9.82 1.05 7.23
N LEU A 42 8.90 2.01 7.41
CA LEU A 42 8.40 2.40 8.72
C LEU A 42 7.26 1.43 9.11
N ASP A 43 7.55 0.48 9.98
CA ASP A 43 6.60 -0.59 10.37
C ASP A 43 5.50 -0.06 11.28
N TYR A 44 5.89 0.75 12.26
CA TYR A 44 4.96 1.42 13.16
C TYR A 44 5.61 2.64 13.81
N SER A 45 4.74 3.56 14.24
CA SER A 45 5.08 4.75 14.99
C SER A 45 3.96 5.06 15.99
N TYR A 46 4.26 5.13 17.28
CA TYR A 46 3.26 5.38 18.34
C TYR A 46 3.84 6.11 19.57
N PRO A 47 3.02 6.84 20.33
CA PRO A 47 3.48 7.45 21.57
C PRO A 47 3.75 6.37 22.63
N LEU A 48 4.94 6.37 23.22
CA LEU A 48 5.32 5.42 24.28
C LEU A 48 4.39 5.52 25.49
N LEU A 49 3.92 6.73 25.79
CA LEU A 49 2.98 7.01 26.87
C LEU A 49 1.75 7.74 26.32
N SER A 50 0.55 7.23 26.63
CA SER A 50 -0.68 8.00 26.46
C SER A 50 -1.05 8.66 27.79
N LYS A 51 -0.92 9.99 27.88
CA LYS A 51 -1.47 10.73 29.03
C LYS A 51 -2.99 10.79 28.91
N SER A 52 -3.67 9.85 29.57
CA SER A 52 -5.14 9.79 29.63
C SER A 52 -5.70 10.38 30.94
N ALA A 53 -4.85 10.70 31.91
CA ALA A 53 -5.21 11.26 33.20
C ALA A 53 -4.23 12.39 33.59
N SER A 54 -4.68 13.32 34.43
CA SER A 54 -3.89 14.47 34.91
C SER A 54 -2.77 14.11 35.90
N ASP A 55 -2.68 12.84 36.30
CA ASP A 55 -1.70 12.39 37.29
C ASP A 55 -0.28 12.37 36.67
N SER A 56 0.61 13.19 37.21
CA SER A 56 1.95 13.44 36.67
C SER A 56 3.05 12.59 37.33
N LYS A 57 2.68 11.45 37.91
CA LYS A 57 3.59 10.58 38.68
C LYS A 57 4.64 9.87 37.83
N LEU A 58 4.31 9.51 36.59
CA LEU A 58 5.26 8.87 35.68
C LEU A 58 6.02 9.94 34.90
N GLN A 59 7.34 9.94 35.04
CA GLN A 59 8.24 10.80 34.28
C GLN A 59 9.32 9.93 33.63
N ILE A 60 9.65 10.23 32.38
CA ILE A 60 10.78 9.66 31.67
C ILE A 60 11.85 10.74 31.60
N LEU A 61 13.07 10.39 31.99
CA LEU A 61 14.22 11.28 31.98
C LEU A 61 15.26 10.74 30.98
N TYR A 62 15.92 11.64 30.27
CA TYR A 62 17.08 11.37 29.43
C TYR A 62 18.14 12.42 29.75
N ASP A 63 19.33 11.98 30.15
CA ASP A 63 20.41 12.84 30.66
C ASP A 63 19.95 13.85 31.72
N GLY A 64 19.02 13.42 32.59
CA GLY A 64 18.45 14.25 33.65
C GLY A 64 17.38 15.25 33.19
N HIS A 65 17.10 15.34 31.88
CA HIS A 65 16.04 16.17 31.31
C HIS A 65 14.75 15.39 31.08
N THR A 66 13.59 16.02 31.31
CA THR A 66 12.29 15.38 31.09
C THR A 66 11.99 15.19 29.60
N VAL A 67 11.72 13.94 29.23
CA VAL A 67 11.16 13.56 27.93
C VAL A 67 9.66 13.75 27.97
N ASN A 68 9.14 14.67 27.16
CA ASN A 68 7.77 15.16 27.30
C ASN A 68 6.77 14.30 26.54
N LEU A 69 7.13 13.91 25.32
CA LEU A 69 6.27 13.13 24.43
C LEU A 69 7.09 12.02 23.77
N PRO A 70 7.51 11.00 24.52
CA PRO A 70 8.32 9.92 23.97
C PRO A 70 7.55 9.19 22.87
N PHE A 71 8.14 9.07 21.69
CA PHE A 71 7.55 8.40 20.53
C PHE A 71 8.45 7.26 20.06
N VAL A 72 7.87 6.08 19.86
CA VAL A 72 8.58 4.88 19.39
C VAL A 72 8.35 4.72 17.90
N CYS A 73 9.41 4.46 17.16
CA CYS A 73 9.38 4.11 15.74
C CYS A 73 10.13 2.78 15.53
N SER A 74 9.55 1.89 14.71
CA SER A 74 10.26 0.72 14.17
C SER A 74 10.50 0.93 12.69
N ILE A 75 11.75 0.75 12.28
CA ILE A 75 12.18 0.92 10.90
C ILE A 75 12.96 -0.30 10.48
N THR A 76 12.50 -1.00 9.45
CA THR A 76 13.23 -2.09 8.80
C THR A 76 13.96 -1.57 7.57
N ILE A 77 15.24 -1.92 7.47
CA ILE A 77 16.10 -1.67 6.32
C ILE A 77 16.37 -3.01 5.64
N GLU A 78 16.03 -3.13 4.36
CA GLU A 78 16.09 -4.38 3.60
C GLU A 78 16.74 -4.17 2.23
N ASN A 79 17.59 -5.10 1.81
CA ASN A 79 18.03 -5.17 0.42
C ASN A 79 16.99 -5.92 -0.44
N THR A 80 16.12 -5.17 -1.10
CA THR A 80 15.09 -5.70 -2.00
C THR A 80 15.57 -5.83 -3.45
N GLY A 81 16.83 -5.49 -3.72
CA GLY A 81 17.43 -5.54 -5.05
C GLY A 81 17.88 -6.94 -5.47
N GLU A 82 18.48 -7.00 -6.67
CA GLU A 82 18.98 -8.25 -7.26
C GLU A 82 20.49 -8.46 -7.04
N TYR A 83 21.13 -7.55 -6.30
CA TYR A 83 22.56 -7.59 -5.98
C TYR A 83 22.80 -7.25 -4.51
N ALA A 84 23.85 -7.82 -3.93
CA ALA A 84 24.30 -7.47 -2.59
C ALA A 84 24.74 -6.00 -2.51
N ILE A 85 24.52 -5.40 -1.34
CA ILE A 85 25.04 -4.09 -0.97
C ILE A 85 26.24 -4.36 -0.07
N THR A 86 27.43 -3.96 -0.50
CA THR A 86 28.68 -4.18 0.23
C THR A 86 29.16 -2.89 0.86
N ASN A 87 30.05 -2.97 1.86
CA ASN A 87 30.58 -1.80 2.55
C ASN A 87 31.27 -0.82 1.58
N GLU A 88 31.93 -1.34 0.52
CA GLU A 88 32.61 -0.52 -0.49
C GLU A 88 31.66 0.29 -1.39
N ASP A 89 30.37 -0.05 -1.40
CA ASP A 89 29.38 0.71 -2.16
C ASP A 89 29.09 2.08 -1.54
N PHE A 90 29.30 2.24 -0.23
CA PHE A 90 29.00 3.47 0.49
C PHE A 90 30.02 4.56 0.14
N LYS A 91 29.53 5.66 -0.44
CA LYS A 91 30.29 6.92 -0.60
C LYS A 91 30.07 7.85 0.57
N ASP A 92 28.84 7.84 1.11
CA ASP A 92 28.42 8.58 2.27
C ASP A 92 27.69 7.62 3.23
N ASN A 93 27.79 7.90 4.53
CA ASN A 93 27.12 7.12 5.57
C ASN A 93 25.60 7.04 5.30
N PHE A 94 25.00 5.92 5.69
CA PHE A 94 23.54 5.83 5.77
C PHE A 94 23.05 6.64 6.98
N SER A 95 22.05 7.49 6.78
CA SER A 95 21.51 8.31 7.85
C SER A 95 20.01 8.48 7.79
N MET A 96 19.41 8.64 8.97
CA MET A 96 18.00 8.90 9.17
C MET A 96 17.85 10.12 10.09
N GLU A 97 17.14 11.14 9.62
CA GLU A 97 16.87 12.37 10.38
C GLU A 97 15.38 12.44 10.75
N PHE A 98 15.10 12.52 12.05
CA PHE A 98 13.75 12.49 12.63
C PHE A 98 13.19 13.90 12.77
N ILE A 99 12.84 14.52 11.64
CA ILE A 99 12.36 15.91 11.57
C ILE A 99 11.05 16.06 12.35
N GLY A 100 10.93 17.15 13.13
CA GLY A 100 9.78 17.44 14.00
C GLY A 100 9.92 16.90 15.42
N SER A 101 10.86 15.97 15.65
CA SER A 101 11.28 15.59 17.01
C SER A 101 12.31 16.58 17.56
N LYS A 102 12.45 16.64 18.89
CA LYS A 102 13.50 17.44 19.54
C LYS A 102 14.85 16.74 19.49
N GLN A 103 14.84 15.43 19.76
CA GLN A 103 16.03 14.57 19.78
C GLN A 103 15.62 13.10 19.80
N ILE A 104 16.57 12.25 19.41
CA ILE A 104 16.59 10.83 19.68
C ILE A 104 17.00 10.64 21.15
N VAL A 105 16.19 9.90 21.88
CA VAL A 105 16.42 9.48 23.27
C VAL A 105 17.15 8.14 23.28
N ASN A 106 16.81 7.24 22.38
CA ASN A 106 17.46 5.95 22.23
C ASN A 106 17.30 5.45 20.80
N ALA A 107 18.30 4.78 20.27
CA ALA A 107 18.21 4.02 19.04
C ALA A 107 18.92 2.68 19.23
N GLN A 108 18.23 1.60 18.89
CA GLN A 108 18.72 0.25 19.08
C GLN A 108 18.41 -0.60 17.87
N ILE A 109 19.36 -1.42 17.47
CA ILE A 109 19.15 -2.49 16.50
C ILE A 109 18.61 -3.68 17.27
N VAL A 110 17.46 -4.19 16.85
CA VAL A 110 16.69 -5.18 17.64
C VAL A 110 16.60 -6.53 16.96
N GLU A 111 16.59 -6.54 15.63
CA GLU A 111 16.45 -7.76 14.83
C GLU A 111 17.31 -7.65 13.57
N SER A 112 17.75 -8.80 13.09
CA SER A 112 18.47 -8.96 11.83
C SER A 112 18.24 -10.37 11.30
N THR A 113 18.18 -10.52 9.98
CA THR A 113 18.12 -11.83 9.33
C THR A 113 19.38 -12.67 9.59
N ASN A 114 20.51 -12.01 9.85
CA ASN A 114 21.79 -12.66 10.11
C ASN A 114 22.49 -12.00 11.31
N LYS A 115 23.03 -12.82 12.22
CA LYS A 115 23.77 -12.35 13.40
C LYS A 115 25.00 -11.52 13.04
N GLN A 116 25.69 -11.84 11.94
CA GLN A 116 26.89 -11.11 11.52
C GLN A 116 26.57 -9.65 11.17
N ILE A 117 25.45 -9.41 10.48
CA ILE A 117 24.92 -8.07 10.21
C ILE A 117 24.67 -7.32 11.53
N PHE A 118 24.07 -8.00 12.52
CA PHE A 118 23.79 -7.39 13.82
C PHE A 118 25.08 -6.93 14.52
N ASP A 119 26.08 -7.82 14.60
CA ASP A 119 27.36 -7.54 15.26
C ASP A 119 28.13 -6.41 14.56
N GLU A 120 28.11 -6.37 13.23
CA GLU A 120 28.69 -5.29 12.41
C GLU A 120 28.01 -3.95 12.70
N LEU A 121 26.68 -3.90 12.63
CA LEU A 121 25.92 -2.68 12.81
C LEU A 121 26.06 -2.09 14.21
N LEU A 122 26.21 -2.93 15.25
CA LEU A 122 26.45 -2.46 16.62
C LEU A 122 27.72 -1.60 16.74
N SER A 123 28.72 -1.85 15.91
CA SER A 123 29.97 -1.08 15.90
C SER A 123 29.92 0.16 15.01
N ASN A 124 29.03 0.17 14.01
CA ASN A 124 28.96 1.20 12.98
C ASN A 124 27.83 2.22 13.19
N ALA A 125 26.89 1.93 14.10
CA ALA A 125 25.73 2.78 14.35
C ALA A 125 25.97 3.77 15.50
N GLN A 126 25.57 5.01 15.28
CA GLN A 126 25.58 6.07 16.30
C GLN A 126 24.40 7.02 16.09
N PHE A 127 24.02 7.74 17.13
CA PHE A 127 23.04 8.82 17.02
C PHE A 127 23.48 10.07 17.76
N ASP A 128 23.10 11.22 17.22
CA ASP A 128 23.32 12.53 17.82
C ASP A 128 22.15 13.47 17.46
N GLY A 129 21.62 14.18 18.46
CA GLY A 129 20.44 15.02 18.31
C GLY A 129 19.29 14.25 17.66
N ILE A 130 18.85 14.70 16.48
CA ILE A 130 17.75 14.09 15.72
C ILE A 130 18.22 13.09 14.65
N LYS A 131 19.52 12.78 14.58
CA LYS A 131 20.13 12.04 13.48
C LYS A 131 20.68 10.70 13.96
N PHE A 132 20.24 9.62 13.32
CA PHE A 132 20.84 8.30 13.44
C PHE A 132 21.72 8.03 12.21
N THR A 133 22.93 7.54 12.39
CA THR A 133 23.91 7.32 11.32
C THR A 133 24.50 5.92 11.45
N ILE A 134 24.61 5.22 10.33
CA ILE A 134 25.36 3.97 10.19
C ILE A 134 26.43 4.20 9.13
N THR A 135 27.70 3.98 9.47
CA THR A 135 28.82 4.23 8.54
C THR A 135 28.66 3.42 7.25
N ASP A 136 28.53 2.10 7.39
CA ASP A 136 28.30 1.16 6.30
C ASP A 136 27.68 -0.12 6.86
N PHE A 137 27.21 -0.97 5.95
CA PHE A 137 26.73 -2.31 6.26
C PHE A 137 26.76 -3.22 5.04
N TYR A 138 26.94 -4.52 5.26
CA TYR A 138 26.80 -5.55 4.24
C TYR A 138 25.42 -6.20 4.28
N LEU A 139 24.69 -6.21 3.16
CA LEU A 139 23.41 -6.94 3.00
C LEU A 139 23.38 -7.76 1.73
N ASN A 140 23.23 -9.09 1.85
CA ASN A 140 22.84 -9.94 0.74
C ASN A 140 21.38 -9.65 0.32
N ILE A 141 21.00 -10.21 -0.82
CA ILE A 141 19.63 -10.13 -1.36
C ILE A 141 18.64 -10.70 -0.34
N GLY A 142 17.62 -9.92 0.02
CA GLY A 142 16.58 -10.28 0.98
C GLY A 142 17.02 -10.27 2.44
N GLU A 143 18.27 -9.87 2.75
CA GLU A 143 18.68 -9.64 4.12
C GLU A 143 18.21 -8.27 4.61
N SER A 144 17.89 -8.21 5.90
CA SER A 144 17.33 -7.01 6.53
C SER A 144 17.73 -6.90 8.00
N PHE A 145 17.59 -5.69 8.54
CA PHE A 145 17.70 -5.42 9.96
C PHE A 145 16.68 -4.37 10.39
N THR A 146 16.31 -4.40 11.67
CA THR A 146 15.28 -3.53 12.24
C THR A 146 15.85 -2.68 13.36
N ILE A 147 15.50 -1.40 13.33
CA ILE A 147 15.96 -0.37 14.25
C ILE A 147 14.74 0.15 15.01
N TYR A 148 14.81 0.13 16.34
CA TYR A 148 13.87 0.81 17.22
C TYR A 148 14.45 2.15 17.64
N VAL A 149 13.70 3.21 17.39
CA VAL A 149 14.09 4.58 17.76
C VAL A 149 13.04 5.18 18.68
N ILE A 150 13.49 5.71 19.81
CA ILE A 150 12.69 6.50 20.74
C ILE A 150 13.10 7.95 20.58
N THR A 151 12.14 8.84 20.35
CA THR A 151 12.35 10.29 20.17
C THR A 151 11.57 11.07 21.22
N ASP A 152 12.04 12.28 21.59
CA ASP A 152 11.20 13.25 22.34
C ASP A 152 10.42 14.11 21.35
N GLY A 153 9.12 13.86 21.26
CA GLY A 153 8.24 14.44 20.26
C GLY A 153 7.94 13.44 19.14
N LYS A 154 6.76 13.57 18.53
CA LYS A 154 6.41 12.80 17.34
C LYS A 154 7.21 13.34 16.15
N PRO A 155 7.98 12.50 15.43
CA PRO A 155 8.58 12.93 14.17
C PRO A 155 7.49 13.15 13.12
N ASP A 156 7.54 14.29 12.45
CA ASP A 156 6.65 14.63 11.33
C ASP A 156 7.04 13.86 10.07
N THR A 157 8.34 13.71 9.85
CA THR A 157 8.91 13.01 8.70
C THR A 157 10.27 12.43 9.07
N ILE A 158 10.57 11.24 8.56
CA ILE A 158 11.90 10.62 8.66
C ILE A 158 12.56 10.78 7.30
N HIS A 159 13.65 11.54 7.26
CA HIS A 159 14.42 11.75 6.05
C HIS A 159 15.59 10.79 6.01
N TYR A 160 15.62 9.94 4.99
CA TYR A 160 16.68 8.96 4.78
C TYR A 160 17.67 9.50 3.74
N SER A 161 18.95 9.47 4.05
CA SER A 161 20.01 9.92 3.15
C SER A 161 21.16 8.94 3.13
N SER A 162 21.58 8.54 1.93
CA SER A 162 22.80 7.77 1.70
C SER A 162 23.22 7.92 0.24
N ARG A 163 24.52 7.71 -0.03
CA ARG A 163 25.05 7.64 -1.39
C ARG A 163 25.71 6.29 -1.58
N ILE A 164 24.98 5.36 -2.19
CA ILE A 164 25.39 3.97 -2.36
C ILE A 164 25.56 3.69 -3.87
N SER A 165 26.69 3.11 -4.23
CA SER A 165 26.97 2.73 -5.61
C SER A 165 25.90 1.79 -6.16
N GLY A 166 25.34 2.12 -7.32
CA GLY A 166 24.29 1.32 -7.96
C GLY A 166 22.88 1.52 -7.38
N ILE A 167 22.69 2.37 -6.38
CA ILE A 167 21.38 2.79 -5.86
C ILE A 167 21.20 4.28 -6.15
N SER A 168 20.29 4.61 -7.05
CA SER A 168 19.98 6.01 -7.39
C SER A 168 19.11 6.69 -6.34
N GLU A 169 18.13 5.94 -5.81
CA GLU A 169 17.13 6.43 -4.86
C GLU A 169 16.78 5.30 -3.88
N LEU A 170 16.55 5.65 -2.63
CA LEU A 170 16.07 4.73 -1.61
C LEU A 170 14.56 4.55 -1.77
N VAL A 171 14.07 3.32 -1.58
CA VAL A 171 12.62 3.04 -1.64
C VAL A 171 12.04 3.23 -0.24
N TYR A 172 10.97 4.03 -0.12
CA TYR A 172 10.32 4.30 1.16
C TYR A 172 8.95 3.65 1.23
N ARG A 173 8.72 2.84 2.28
CA ARG A 173 7.41 2.24 2.57
C ARG A 173 6.92 2.69 3.92
N ASN A 174 5.65 3.10 3.99
CA ASN A 174 5.00 3.48 5.24
C ASN A 174 3.76 2.61 5.44
N THR A 175 3.91 1.52 6.19
CA THR A 175 2.84 0.54 6.39
C THR A 175 1.69 1.09 7.22
N GLN A 176 1.89 2.15 8.03
CA GLN A 176 0.77 2.84 8.68
C GLN A 176 -0.15 3.54 7.68
N LYS A 177 0.43 4.11 6.61
CA LYS A 177 -0.35 4.77 5.55
C LYS A 177 -1.03 3.75 4.64
N GLU A 178 -0.34 2.65 4.31
CA GLU A 178 -0.91 1.57 3.48
C GLU A 178 -2.05 0.81 4.16
N LYS A 179 -2.00 0.64 5.49
CA LYS A 179 -3.12 0.03 6.25
C LYS A 179 -4.39 0.89 6.25
N HIS A 180 -4.31 2.16 5.83
CA HIS A 180 -5.45 3.07 5.76
C HIS A 180 -6.19 3.03 4.41
N ASP A 181 -5.64 2.41 3.36
CA ASP A 181 -6.29 2.28 2.04
C ASP A 181 -7.36 1.16 1.97
N ASN A 182 -8.03 0.89 3.10
CA ASN A 182 -9.28 0.12 3.14
C ASN A 182 -10.42 0.80 2.36
N THR A 183 -10.30 2.09 2.06
CA THR A 183 -11.24 2.86 1.24
C THR A 183 -11.36 2.30 -0.18
N LEU A 184 -10.27 1.86 -0.80
CA LEU A 184 -10.31 1.33 -2.17
C LEU A 184 -11.05 -0.03 -2.22
N TYR A 185 -10.79 -0.90 -1.24
CA TYR A 185 -11.52 -2.17 -1.07
C TYR A 185 -13.01 -1.98 -0.78
N LEU A 186 -13.36 -1.01 0.07
CA LEU A 186 -14.76 -0.68 0.38
C LEU A 186 -15.49 -0.11 -0.85
N THR A 187 -14.85 0.79 -1.61
CA THR A 187 -15.44 1.34 -2.85
C THR A 187 -15.64 0.25 -3.91
N SER A 188 -14.67 -0.66 -4.09
CA SER A 188 -14.77 -1.80 -5.00
C SER A 188 -15.91 -2.75 -4.59
N SER A 189 -16.05 -3.02 -3.29
CA SER A 189 -17.11 -3.88 -2.76
C SER A 189 -18.51 -3.29 -2.99
N ILE A 190 -18.67 -1.98 -2.78
CA ILE A 190 -19.94 -1.27 -3.04
C ILE A 190 -20.31 -1.34 -4.53
N LEU A 191 -19.33 -1.14 -5.42
CA LEU A 191 -19.56 -1.20 -6.87
C LEU A 191 -20.04 -2.60 -7.30
N CYS A 192 -19.41 -3.67 -6.81
CA CYS A 192 -19.84 -5.05 -7.08
C CYS A 192 -21.29 -5.31 -6.62
N ILE A 193 -21.67 -4.82 -5.43
CA ILE A 193 -23.03 -4.97 -4.91
C ILE A 193 -24.04 -4.24 -5.80
N THR A 194 -23.74 -3.01 -6.23
CA THR A 194 -24.64 -2.25 -7.12
C THR A 194 -24.87 -2.93 -8.47
N ILE A 195 -23.83 -3.52 -9.06
CA ILE A 195 -23.93 -4.28 -10.31
C ILE A 195 -24.82 -5.51 -10.09
N LEU A 196 -24.63 -6.26 -9.00
CA LEU A 196 -25.40 -7.46 -8.71
C LEU A 196 -26.89 -7.14 -8.52
N VAL A 197 -27.22 -6.07 -7.81
CA VAL A 197 -28.61 -5.58 -7.66
C VAL A 197 -29.22 -5.19 -9.01
N SER A 198 -28.46 -4.51 -9.88
CA SER A 198 -28.94 -4.11 -11.21
C SER A 198 -29.26 -5.31 -12.10
N ILE A 199 -28.45 -6.38 -12.03
CA ILE A 199 -28.68 -7.63 -12.76
C ILE A 199 -29.94 -8.33 -12.27
N VAL A 200 -30.11 -8.45 -10.95
CA VAL A 200 -31.32 -9.04 -10.35
C VAL A 200 -32.57 -8.26 -10.76
N PHE A 201 -32.49 -6.93 -10.75
CA PHE A 201 -33.58 -6.07 -11.19
C PHE A 201 -33.90 -6.25 -12.68
N MET A 202 -32.88 -6.34 -13.54
CA MET A 202 -33.07 -6.62 -14.98
C MET A 202 -33.74 -7.98 -15.21
N VAL A 203 -33.30 -9.03 -14.51
CA VAL A 203 -33.91 -10.37 -14.62
C VAL A 203 -35.36 -10.34 -14.16
N TYR A 204 -35.66 -9.64 -13.05
CA TYR A 204 -37.02 -9.47 -12.56
C TYR A 204 -37.91 -8.75 -13.58
N MET A 205 -37.44 -7.63 -14.14
CA MET A 205 -38.17 -6.86 -15.15
C MET A 205 -38.40 -7.67 -16.43
N PHE A 206 -37.40 -8.47 -16.84
CA PHE A 206 -37.54 -9.37 -17.99
C PHE A 206 -38.62 -10.43 -17.76
N TRP A 207 -38.67 -11.01 -16.56
CA TRP A 207 -39.68 -12.00 -16.18
C TRP A 207 -41.10 -11.41 -16.17
N GLN A 208 -41.25 -10.21 -15.60
CA GLN A 208 -42.53 -9.47 -15.60
C GLN A 208 -43.00 -9.15 -17.02
N ASN A 209 -42.10 -8.65 -17.87
CA ASN A 209 -42.42 -8.32 -19.25
C ASN A 209 -42.89 -9.56 -20.05
N ARG A 210 -42.23 -10.72 -19.84
CA ARG A 210 -42.64 -11.98 -20.46
C ARG A 210 -44.05 -12.40 -20.03
N LYS A 211 -44.39 -12.25 -18.75
CA LYS A 211 -45.73 -12.55 -18.22
C LYS A 211 -46.79 -11.61 -18.80
N LEU A 212 -46.49 -10.33 -18.95
CA LEU A 212 -47.36 -9.35 -19.62
C LEU A 212 -47.61 -9.72 -21.07
N ASN A 213 -46.56 -10.02 -21.84
CA ASN A 213 -46.69 -10.44 -23.25
C ASN A 213 -47.56 -11.69 -23.42
N GLN A 214 -47.46 -12.66 -22.51
CA GLN A 214 -48.34 -13.83 -22.51
C GLN A 214 -49.81 -13.42 -22.32
N LYS A 215 -50.11 -12.54 -21.35
CA LYS A 215 -51.49 -12.04 -21.13
C LYS A 215 -52.04 -11.28 -22.35
N TYR A 216 -51.25 -10.38 -22.94
CA TYR A 216 -51.66 -9.65 -24.14
C TYR A 216 -51.95 -10.58 -25.32
N SER A 217 -51.12 -11.60 -25.53
CA SER A 217 -51.36 -12.59 -26.60
C SER A 217 -52.66 -13.40 -26.40
N GLN A 218 -53.04 -13.70 -25.15
CA GLN A 218 -54.31 -14.38 -24.86
C GLN A 218 -55.51 -13.47 -25.12
N ILE A 219 -55.43 -12.20 -24.73
CA ILE A 219 -56.51 -11.22 -24.95
C ILE A 219 -56.72 -10.97 -26.45
N LEU A 220 -55.64 -10.83 -27.23
CA LEU A 220 -55.73 -10.68 -28.69
C LEU A 220 -56.41 -11.89 -29.36
N ARG A 221 -56.04 -13.12 -28.97
CA ARG A 221 -56.71 -14.34 -29.45
C ARG A 221 -58.20 -14.39 -29.08
N MET A 222 -58.57 -13.93 -27.88
CA MET A 222 -59.98 -13.86 -27.48
C MET A 222 -60.77 -12.81 -28.26
N MET A 223 -60.13 -11.72 -28.71
CA MET A 223 -60.78 -10.71 -29.55
C MET A 223 -60.96 -11.20 -31.00
N GLU A 224 -59.99 -11.91 -31.58
CA GLU A 224 -60.12 -12.51 -32.92
C GLU A 224 -61.25 -13.55 -32.99
N VAL A 225 -61.41 -14.40 -31.97
CA VAL A 225 -62.46 -15.43 -31.92
C VAL A 225 -63.87 -14.84 -31.78
N LYS A 226 -64.00 -13.60 -31.29
CA LYS A 226 -65.29 -12.94 -31.05
C LYS A 226 -65.80 -12.07 -32.21
N VAL A 227 -65.05 -11.92 -33.30
CA VAL A 227 -65.56 -11.26 -34.51
C VAL A 227 -66.45 -12.27 -35.24
N PRO A 228 -67.79 -12.16 -35.18
CA PRO A 228 -68.65 -13.07 -35.92
C PRO A 228 -68.57 -12.68 -37.39
N ASP A 229 -68.38 -13.68 -38.24
CA ASP A 229 -68.41 -13.56 -39.69
C ASP A 229 -69.80 -13.03 -40.09
N LYS A 230 -69.93 -11.71 -40.28
CA LYS A 230 -71.15 -11.09 -40.81
C LYS A 230 -71.22 -11.43 -42.30
N LYS A 231 -71.90 -12.54 -42.59
CA LYS A 231 -72.56 -12.75 -43.89
C LYS A 231 -73.77 -11.84 -44.02
#